data_AF-A0A9W3P9I4-F1
#
_entry.id   AF-A0A9W3P9I4-F1
#
_cell.length_a   1.000
_cell.length_b   1.000
_cell.length_c   1.000
_cell.angle_alpha   90.00
_cell.angle_beta   90.00
_cell.angle_gamma   90.00
#
_symmetry.space_group_name_H-M   'P 1'
#
loop_
_entity.id
_entity.type
_entity.pdbx_description
1 polymer ?
#
loop_
_entity_poly.entity_id
_entity_poly.type
_entity_poly.pdbx_seq_one_letter_code
_entity_poly.pdbx_strand_id
1 'polypeptide(L)'
;MRLARILMVMTLTLGVTDMASAHNERGYFEIRSGAGQTNPAPTMVIADEAGTLSYYSRGRDLDHSSQGRYLGIGKFTVESSDAYARQLADIKHVLSKRDAAIRDAINAGPVLSYSFDTDGHHYEGAFNYQAEKPVKDKVVALYSLAKELLSHGKPEINIHPAFSIRSDSNRLLVELVFKNEGREEVLIDGPETWTDDLAIPSRQYVEIRGSNSAGADFKVRLDTKYLTDVSRRYAGEIVVKPGEVTRVGFAVPYGALSFDSDSSIQRMETGTYDFVGRMQGNFDKPDEMSGRFFTWTDPVPSVVLTRE
;
A
#
# COMPACT_ATOMS: atom_id res chain seq x y z
N MET A 1 -63.32 -3.51 -16.89
CA MET A 1 -62.59 -4.04 -15.72
C MET A 1 -61.10 -3.80 -15.95
N ARG A 2 -60.51 -2.94 -15.10
CA ARG A 2 -59.09 -2.71 -14.78
C ARG A 2 -58.05 -2.44 -15.89
N LEU A 3 -57.62 -1.17 -15.89
CA LEU A 3 -56.33 -0.64 -16.34
C LEU A 3 -55.14 -1.38 -15.72
N ALA A 4 -54.04 -1.47 -16.47
CA ALA A 4 -52.68 -1.37 -15.92
C ALA A 4 -51.76 -0.68 -16.94
N ARG A 5 -51.46 0.59 -16.66
CA ARG A 5 -50.35 1.36 -17.23
C ARG A 5 -49.04 0.72 -16.75
N ILE A 6 -48.06 0.52 -17.62
CA ILE A 6 -46.67 0.35 -17.19
C ILE A 6 -45.95 1.66 -17.47
N LEU A 7 -45.53 2.26 -16.37
CA LEU A 7 -44.86 3.54 -16.25
C LEU A 7 -43.34 3.35 -16.46
N MET A 8 -42.73 4.35 -17.10
CA MET A 8 -41.29 4.64 -17.12
C MET A 8 -40.63 4.41 -15.76
N VAL A 9 -39.47 3.74 -15.75
CA VAL A 9 -38.44 3.90 -14.73
C VAL A 9 -37.11 4.09 -15.47
N MET A 10 -36.86 5.33 -15.89
CA MET A 10 -35.50 5.83 -16.04
C MET A 10 -35.08 6.32 -14.65
N THR A 11 -34.32 5.53 -13.92
CA THR A 11 -33.65 5.97 -12.69
C THR A 11 -32.15 5.92 -12.91
N LEU A 12 -31.61 7.12 -13.14
CA LEU A 12 -30.30 7.63 -12.73
C LEU A 12 -29.18 6.60 -12.53
N THR A 13 -28.32 6.46 -13.54
CA THR A 13 -26.91 6.07 -13.39
C THR A 13 -25.97 7.28 -13.36
N LEU A 14 -26.48 8.46 -12.96
CA LEU A 14 -25.75 9.73 -12.87
C LEU A 14 -25.47 10.11 -11.40
N GLY A 15 -24.85 9.20 -10.64
CA GLY A 15 -24.58 9.43 -9.22
C GLY A 15 -23.16 9.13 -8.74
N VAL A 16 -22.28 8.58 -9.60
CA VAL A 16 -20.92 8.17 -9.18
C VAL A 16 -19.84 9.04 -9.83
N THR A 17 -20.11 9.66 -10.97
CA THR A 17 -19.15 10.54 -11.66
C THR A 17 -19.15 11.98 -11.15
N ASP A 18 -20.24 12.46 -10.55
CA ASP A 18 -20.39 13.87 -10.14
C ASP A 18 -19.71 14.19 -8.80
N MET A 19 -19.47 13.18 -7.95
CA MET A 19 -18.78 13.38 -6.67
C MET A 19 -17.25 13.29 -6.77
N ALA A 20 -16.72 12.70 -7.83
CA ALA A 20 -15.28 12.68 -8.08
C ALA A 20 -14.75 14.01 -8.64
N SER A 21 -15.59 14.80 -9.34
CA SER A 21 -15.14 16.06 -9.96
C SER A 21 -15.06 17.21 -8.96
N ALA A 22 -15.94 17.27 -7.96
CA ALA A 22 -15.99 18.36 -6.98
C ALA A 22 -14.81 18.35 -5.97
N HIS A 23 -14.09 17.24 -5.82
CA HIS A 23 -12.90 17.15 -4.96
C HIS A 23 -11.60 17.55 -5.66
N ASN A 24 -11.58 17.65 -6.99
CA ASN A 24 -10.32 17.82 -7.73
C ASN A 24 -10.03 19.27 -8.17
N GLU A 25 -10.86 20.25 -7.81
CA GLU A 25 -10.73 21.64 -8.29
C GLU A 25 -9.34 22.24 -8.01
N ARG A 26 -8.79 21.98 -6.82
CA ARG A 26 -7.48 22.49 -6.42
C ARG A 26 -6.32 21.59 -6.79
N GLY A 27 -6.54 20.30 -7.00
CA GLY A 27 -5.61 19.48 -7.73
C GLY A 27 -5.39 18.11 -7.13
N TYR A 28 -5.42 17.13 -8.03
CA TYR A 28 -5.25 15.72 -7.77
C TYR A 28 -4.13 15.20 -8.66
N PHE A 29 -3.14 14.53 -8.06
CA PHE A 29 -1.99 13.97 -8.74
C PHE A 29 -1.80 12.53 -8.30
N GLU A 30 -1.93 11.59 -9.22
CA GLU A 30 -1.77 10.16 -8.96
C GLU A 30 -0.58 9.62 -9.74
N ILE A 31 0.34 8.94 -9.06
CA ILE A 31 1.38 8.15 -9.70
C ILE A 31 1.04 6.67 -9.55
N ARG A 32 0.80 6.01 -10.68
CA ARG A 32 0.48 4.59 -10.77
C ARG A 32 1.46 3.84 -11.68
N SER A 33 1.43 2.52 -11.63
CA SER A 33 2.10 1.70 -12.65
C SER A 33 1.33 1.76 -13.97
N GLY A 34 2.07 1.83 -15.09
CA GLY A 34 1.48 1.71 -16.43
C GLY A 34 0.86 0.34 -16.68
N ALA A 35 -0.04 0.27 -17.67
CA ALA A 35 -0.72 -0.96 -18.04
C ALA A 35 0.27 -2.07 -18.45
N GLY A 36 -0.07 -3.33 -18.15
CA GLY A 36 0.70 -4.50 -18.54
C GLY A 36 1.88 -4.89 -17.63
N GLN A 37 2.20 -4.10 -16.61
CA GLN A 37 3.23 -4.48 -15.64
C GLN A 37 2.83 -5.74 -14.87
N THR A 38 3.73 -6.73 -14.85
CA THR A 38 3.51 -8.03 -14.20
C THR A 38 3.32 -7.90 -12.69
N ASN A 39 4.07 -7.02 -12.02
CA ASN A 39 3.90 -6.70 -10.61
C ASN A 39 3.84 -5.18 -10.44
N PRO A 40 2.66 -4.55 -10.60
CA PRO A 40 2.55 -3.10 -10.52
C PRO A 40 2.88 -2.65 -9.09
N ALA A 41 3.53 -1.51 -8.92
CA ALA A 41 3.68 -0.90 -7.60
C ALA A 41 2.33 -0.31 -7.12
N PRO A 42 2.12 -0.15 -5.79
CA PRO A 42 0.99 0.61 -5.27
C PRO A 42 0.91 2.02 -5.86
N THR A 43 -0.29 2.58 -5.86
CA THR A 43 -0.50 3.97 -6.26
C THR A 43 -0.04 4.90 -5.14
N MET A 44 0.41 6.09 -5.53
CA MET A 44 0.65 7.21 -4.64
C MET A 44 -0.24 8.36 -5.12
N VAL A 45 -0.88 9.06 -4.19
CA VAL A 45 -1.74 10.20 -4.50
C VAL A 45 -1.33 11.41 -3.67
N ILE A 46 -1.27 12.57 -4.31
CA ILE A 46 -1.20 13.88 -3.67
C ILE A 46 -2.44 14.66 -4.07
N ALA A 47 -3.18 15.17 -3.09
CA ALA A 47 -4.38 15.98 -3.31
C ALA A 47 -4.27 17.29 -2.53
N ASP A 48 -4.56 18.41 -3.18
CA ASP A 48 -4.73 19.72 -2.54
C ASP A 48 -6.23 20.02 -2.50
N GLU A 49 -6.82 19.99 -1.31
CA GLU A 49 -8.26 20.12 -1.11
C GLU A 49 -8.54 21.02 0.09
N ALA A 50 -9.46 21.97 -0.06
CA ALA A 50 -9.94 22.81 1.04
C ALA A 50 -8.83 23.50 1.88
N GLY A 51 -7.65 23.72 1.31
CA GLY A 51 -6.51 24.36 2.01
C GLY A 51 -5.65 23.36 2.78
N THR A 52 -5.82 22.07 2.53
CA THR A 52 -5.04 20.98 3.09
C THR A 52 -4.40 20.20 1.95
N LEU A 53 -3.10 19.99 2.06
CA LEU A 53 -2.37 19.10 1.18
C LEU A 53 -2.30 17.72 1.83
N SER A 54 -2.75 16.70 1.11
CA SER A 54 -2.83 15.31 1.55
C SER A 54 -1.94 14.41 0.71
N TYR A 55 -1.21 13.51 1.36
CA TYR A 55 -0.46 12.43 0.74
C TYR A 55 -1.01 11.08 1.19
N TYR A 56 -1.46 10.27 0.22
CA TYR A 56 -1.91 8.91 0.44
C TYR A 56 -0.80 7.94 0.03
N SER A 57 -0.13 7.38 1.04
CA SER A 57 0.95 6.40 0.90
C SER A 57 0.41 4.98 0.98
N ARG A 58 0.70 4.18 -0.05
CA ARG A 58 0.40 2.74 -0.07
C ARG A 58 1.68 1.89 -0.16
N GLY A 59 2.80 2.47 0.27
CA GLY A 59 4.13 1.88 0.22
C GLY A 59 4.70 1.69 -1.18
N ARG A 60 4.39 2.65 -2.07
CA ARG A 60 5.12 2.83 -3.31
C ARG A 60 6.53 3.32 -2.98
N ASP A 61 7.54 2.66 -3.56
CA ASP A 61 8.92 3.09 -3.38
C ASP A 61 9.14 4.49 -3.96
N LEU A 62 9.59 5.42 -3.11
CA LEU A 62 9.91 6.81 -3.45
C LEU A 62 11.39 7.01 -3.81
N ASP A 63 12.22 5.98 -3.62
CA ASP A 63 13.65 5.96 -3.90
C ASP A 63 14.01 4.63 -4.55
N HIS A 64 14.41 4.60 -5.82
CA HIS A 64 14.75 3.37 -6.58
C HIS A 64 15.78 2.41 -5.95
N SER A 65 16.24 2.64 -4.71
CA SER A 65 17.18 1.87 -3.92
C SER A 65 16.63 1.32 -2.59
N SER A 66 15.36 1.53 -2.22
CA SER A 66 14.89 1.27 -0.84
C SER A 66 14.41 -0.17 -0.59
N GLN A 67 15.29 -1.15 -0.77
CA GLN A 67 15.04 -2.49 -0.23
C GLN A 67 15.09 -2.45 1.31
N GLY A 68 14.00 -2.85 1.97
CA GLY A 68 13.99 -3.12 3.42
C GLY A 68 13.78 -1.92 4.35
N ARG A 69 13.12 -0.85 3.90
CA ARG A 69 12.67 0.24 4.79
C ARG A 69 11.16 0.39 4.75
N TYR A 70 10.56 0.79 5.87
CA TYR A 70 9.16 1.18 5.91
C TYR A 70 8.93 2.35 4.95
N LEU A 71 7.98 2.17 4.03
CA LEU A 71 7.70 3.13 2.94
C LEU A 71 6.53 4.06 3.26
N GLY A 72 6.01 4.02 4.50
CA GLY A 72 4.79 4.70 4.86
C GLY A 72 3.56 3.97 4.30
N ILE A 73 2.62 3.60 5.16
CA ILE A 73 1.27 3.24 4.74
C ILE A 73 0.27 4.10 5.51
N GLY A 74 -0.45 4.96 4.81
CA GLY A 74 -1.42 5.84 5.44
C GLY A 74 -1.67 7.15 4.70
N LYS A 75 -2.25 8.09 5.43
CA LYS A 75 -2.63 9.42 4.95
C LYS A 75 -1.97 10.47 5.83
N PHE A 76 -1.25 11.38 5.20
CA PHE A 76 -0.48 12.43 5.86
C PHE A 76 -0.92 13.78 5.34
N THR A 77 -1.27 14.70 6.23
CA THR A 77 -1.82 16.00 5.87
C THR A 77 -1.02 17.17 6.42
N VAL A 78 -1.02 18.28 5.70
CA VAL A 78 -0.45 19.55 6.16
C VAL A 78 -1.35 20.68 5.69
N GLU A 79 -1.43 21.75 6.47
CA GLU A 79 -2.07 22.99 5.99
C GLU A 79 -1.29 23.53 4.79
N SER A 80 -2.02 23.89 3.74
CA SER A 80 -1.41 24.42 2.51
C SER A 80 -0.74 25.76 2.83
N SER A 81 0.54 25.86 2.47
CA SER A 81 1.37 27.04 2.68
C SER A 81 1.68 27.72 1.34
N ASP A 82 2.11 28.97 1.37
CA ASP A 82 2.56 29.68 0.17
C ASP A 82 3.71 28.97 -0.56
N ALA A 83 4.50 28.15 0.16
CA ALA A 83 5.54 27.33 -0.44
C ALA A 83 4.95 26.16 -1.24
N TYR A 84 4.04 25.39 -0.64
CA TYR A 84 3.38 24.27 -1.31
C TYR A 84 2.49 24.74 -2.47
N ALA A 85 1.74 25.83 -2.28
CA ALA A 85 0.91 26.43 -3.31
C ALA A 85 1.73 26.83 -4.54
N ARG A 86 2.92 27.43 -4.35
CA ARG A 86 3.85 27.75 -5.45
C ARG A 86 4.38 26.50 -6.15
N GLN A 87 4.80 25.49 -5.38
CA GLN A 87 5.29 24.24 -5.95
C GLN A 87 4.22 23.52 -6.79
N LEU A 88 2.97 23.47 -6.31
CA LEU A 88 1.84 22.92 -7.06
C LEU A 88 1.47 23.77 -8.27
N ALA A 89 1.49 25.10 -8.16
CA ALA A 89 1.26 26.00 -9.29
C ALA A 89 2.26 25.75 -10.43
N ASP A 90 3.53 25.55 -10.10
CA ASP A 90 4.56 25.21 -11.10
C ASP A 90 4.33 23.85 -11.77
N ILE A 91 3.80 22.86 -11.04
CA ILE A 91 3.43 21.55 -11.60
C ILE A 91 2.23 21.73 -12.54
N LYS A 92 1.17 22.39 -12.07
CA LYS A 92 -0.05 22.68 -12.86
C LYS A 92 0.28 23.43 -14.14
N HIS A 93 1.12 24.46 -14.07
CA HIS A 93 1.52 25.25 -15.23
C HIS A 93 2.23 24.43 -16.31
N VAL A 94 3.07 23.46 -15.91
CA VAL A 94 3.73 22.57 -16.87
C VAL A 94 2.73 21.59 -17.48
N LEU A 95 1.81 21.06 -16.69
CA LEU A 95 0.81 20.09 -17.14
C LEU A 95 -0.29 20.73 -18.00
N SER A 96 -0.68 21.97 -17.73
CA SER A 96 -1.71 22.70 -18.50
C SER A 96 -1.27 23.07 -19.91
N LYS A 97 0.04 23.16 -20.16
CA LYS A 97 0.62 23.44 -21.47
C LYS A 97 0.79 22.21 -22.36
N ARG A 98 0.27 21.05 -21.94
CA ARG A 98 0.50 19.78 -22.61
C ARG A 98 -0.82 19.21 -23.12
N ASP A 99 -0.78 18.63 -24.30
CA ASP A 99 -1.89 17.82 -24.78
C ASP A 99 -2.07 16.63 -23.85
N ALA A 100 -3.31 16.41 -23.39
CA ALA A 100 -3.69 15.24 -22.62
C ALA A 100 -3.44 13.99 -23.46
N ALA A 101 -2.24 13.43 -23.34
CA ALA A 101 -1.86 12.27 -24.11
C ALA A 101 -2.24 11.04 -23.28
N ILE A 102 -3.42 10.43 -23.53
CA ILE A 102 -3.72 9.09 -23.03
C ILE A 102 -2.71 8.12 -23.66
N ARG A 103 -1.52 8.06 -23.09
CA ARG A 103 -0.49 7.09 -23.44
C ARG A 103 -0.63 5.97 -22.43
N ASP A 104 -1.59 5.10 -22.67
CA ASP A 104 -1.60 3.74 -22.13
C ASP A 104 -0.43 2.98 -22.76
N ALA A 105 0.78 3.45 -22.49
CA ALA A 105 1.99 2.84 -22.97
C ALA A 105 2.17 1.55 -22.16
N ILE A 106 1.80 0.44 -22.79
CA ILE A 106 1.96 -0.91 -22.25
C ILE A 106 3.43 -1.09 -21.87
N ASN A 107 3.69 -1.51 -20.63
CA ASN A 107 5.02 -1.73 -20.06
C ASN A 107 5.93 -0.50 -19.88
N ALA A 108 5.44 0.72 -20.02
CA ALA A 108 6.31 1.91 -20.06
C ALA A 108 6.58 2.56 -18.69
N GLY A 109 6.66 1.78 -17.60
CA GLY A 109 6.99 2.33 -16.28
C GLY A 109 5.86 3.14 -15.61
N PRO A 110 6.18 4.08 -14.70
CA PRO A 110 5.19 4.89 -13.99
C PRO A 110 4.40 5.84 -14.91
N VAL A 111 3.13 6.05 -14.57
CA VAL A 111 2.22 7.01 -15.20
C VAL A 111 1.76 8.01 -14.15
N LEU A 112 1.82 9.30 -14.50
CA LEU A 112 1.24 10.41 -13.73
C LEU A 112 -0.14 10.74 -14.30
N SER A 113 -1.21 10.46 -13.56
CA SER A 113 -2.55 10.98 -13.82
C SER A 113 -2.72 12.31 -13.05
N TYR A 114 -3.45 13.27 -13.61
CA TYR A 114 -3.73 14.54 -12.93
C TYR A 114 -5.11 15.09 -13.30
N SER A 115 -5.68 15.87 -12.38
CA SER A 115 -6.92 16.63 -12.56
C SER A 115 -6.85 17.89 -11.70
N PHE A 116 -7.06 19.08 -12.27
CA PHE A 116 -7.06 20.35 -11.54
C PHE A 116 -7.72 21.49 -12.34
N ASP A 117 -8.17 22.53 -11.64
CA ASP A 117 -8.59 23.79 -12.26
C ASP A 117 -7.47 24.83 -12.16
N THR A 118 -7.25 25.57 -13.25
CA THR A 118 -6.44 26.80 -13.25
C THR A 118 -6.98 27.76 -14.29
N ASP A 119 -6.98 29.06 -13.96
CA ASP A 119 -7.41 30.13 -14.87
C ASP A 119 -8.81 29.89 -15.48
N GLY A 120 -9.73 29.34 -14.68
CA GLY A 120 -11.11 29.05 -15.09
C GLY A 120 -11.28 27.87 -16.06
N HIS A 121 -10.23 27.05 -16.25
CA HIS A 121 -10.26 25.88 -17.11
C HIS A 121 -9.91 24.62 -16.32
N HIS A 122 -10.64 23.53 -16.59
CA HIS A 122 -10.35 22.21 -16.06
C HIS A 122 -9.31 21.51 -16.93
N TYR A 123 -8.27 20.98 -16.29
CA TYR A 123 -7.23 20.18 -16.94
C TYR A 123 -7.21 18.79 -16.35
N GLU A 124 -7.35 17.79 -17.21
CA GLU A 124 -7.26 16.38 -16.86
C GLU A 124 -6.38 15.65 -17.89
N GLY A 125 -5.58 14.69 -17.43
CA GLY A 125 -4.81 13.86 -18.34
C GLY A 125 -3.92 12.84 -17.65
N ALA A 126 -3.17 12.11 -18.45
CA ALA A 126 -2.16 11.16 -17.99
C ALA A 126 -0.87 11.33 -18.78
N PHE A 127 0.28 11.13 -18.14
CA PHE A 127 1.60 11.18 -18.80
C PHE A 127 2.47 10.00 -18.41
N ASN A 128 3.10 9.39 -19.41
CA ASN A 128 4.10 8.36 -19.18
C ASN A 128 5.47 8.96 -18.85
N TYR A 129 6.11 8.46 -17.79
CA TYR A 129 7.39 8.94 -17.28
C TYR A 129 8.56 8.86 -18.28
N GLN A 130 8.53 7.95 -19.25
CA GLN A 130 9.61 7.78 -20.24
C GLN A 130 9.57 8.78 -21.39
N ALA A 131 8.49 9.58 -21.50
CA ALA A 131 8.27 10.37 -22.70
C ALA A 131 9.09 11.66 -22.75
N GLU A 132 9.26 12.42 -21.65
CA GLU A 132 9.79 13.79 -21.71
C GLU A 132 10.47 14.31 -20.41
N LYS A 133 11.63 14.96 -20.53
CA LYS A 133 12.44 15.46 -19.39
C LYS A 133 11.70 16.46 -18.48
N PRO A 134 10.95 17.46 -18.98
CA PRO A 134 10.26 18.41 -18.08
C PRO A 134 9.18 17.74 -17.20
N VAL A 135 8.53 16.69 -17.69
CA VAL A 135 7.53 15.91 -16.92
C VAL A 135 8.24 15.06 -15.87
N LYS A 136 9.36 14.44 -16.22
CA LYS A 136 10.21 13.71 -15.28
C LYS A 136 10.60 14.57 -14.08
N ASP A 137 11.02 15.81 -14.29
CA ASP A 137 11.41 16.72 -13.21
C ASP A 137 10.23 17.06 -12.27
N LYS A 138 9.00 17.16 -12.81
CA LYS A 138 7.80 17.39 -11.99
C LYS A 138 7.34 16.15 -11.24
N VAL A 139 7.47 14.97 -11.83
CA VAL A 139 7.27 13.70 -11.11
C VAL A 139 8.26 13.59 -9.94
N VAL A 140 9.53 13.95 -10.14
CA VAL A 140 10.51 14.02 -9.05
C VAL A 140 10.08 15.02 -7.96
N ALA A 141 9.55 16.19 -8.35
CA ALA A 141 9.03 17.15 -7.38
C ALA A 141 7.84 16.62 -6.56
N LEU A 142 6.96 15.81 -7.15
CA LEU A 142 5.89 15.11 -6.43
C LEU A 142 6.44 14.07 -5.45
N TYR A 143 7.46 13.28 -5.84
CA TYR A 143 8.13 12.36 -4.92
C TYR A 143 8.78 13.10 -3.72
N SER A 144 9.42 14.24 -3.96
CA SER A 144 9.98 15.06 -2.88
C SER A 144 8.91 15.57 -1.92
N LEU A 145 7.77 16.02 -2.46
CA LEU A 145 6.63 16.46 -1.66
C LEU A 145 6.02 15.31 -0.84
N ALA A 146 5.88 14.12 -1.43
CA ALA A 146 5.42 12.93 -0.73
C ALA A 146 6.34 12.57 0.45
N LYS A 147 7.67 12.65 0.28
CA LYS A 147 8.64 12.39 1.36
C LYS A 147 8.52 13.41 2.48
N GLU A 148 8.34 14.68 2.14
CA GLU A 148 8.13 15.75 3.11
C GLU A 148 6.85 15.52 3.92
N LEU A 149 5.73 15.22 3.26
CA LEU A 149 4.45 14.92 3.91
C LEU A 149 4.55 13.66 4.78
N LEU A 150 5.24 12.62 4.31
CA LEU A 150 5.47 11.41 5.11
C LEU A 150 6.30 11.70 6.38
N SER A 151 7.27 12.61 6.31
CA SER A 151 8.20 12.88 7.40
C SER A 151 7.70 13.94 8.39
N HIS A 152 6.92 14.90 7.91
CA HIS A 152 6.55 16.11 8.65
C HIS A 152 5.05 16.41 8.63
N GLY A 153 4.27 15.72 7.79
CA GLY A 153 2.82 15.83 7.79
C GLY A 153 2.22 15.24 9.06
N LYS A 154 1.02 15.72 9.39
CA LYS A 154 0.20 15.17 10.46
C LYS A 154 -0.40 13.83 9.99
N PRO A 155 -0.17 12.71 10.69
CA PRO A 155 -0.76 11.43 10.31
C PRO A 155 -2.27 11.42 10.63
N GLU A 156 -3.09 11.19 9.62
CA GLU A 156 -4.50 10.84 9.79
C GLU A 156 -4.67 9.32 9.88
N ILE A 157 -3.89 8.61 9.07
CA ILE A 157 -3.67 7.17 9.12
C ILE A 157 -2.17 6.95 9.05
N ASN A 158 -1.62 6.09 9.90
CA ASN A 158 -0.22 5.68 9.82
C ASN A 158 -0.05 4.28 10.38
N ILE A 159 0.00 3.29 9.49
CA ILE A 159 -0.01 1.87 9.83
C ILE A 159 1.40 1.32 9.79
N HIS A 160 1.86 0.76 10.91
CA HIS A 160 3.15 0.09 11.02
C HIS A 160 2.98 -1.41 11.27
N PRO A 161 3.01 -2.24 10.21
CA PRO A 161 3.04 -3.68 10.37
C PRO A 161 4.43 -4.14 10.84
N ALA A 162 4.46 -4.87 11.95
CA ALA A 162 5.68 -5.46 12.49
C ALA A 162 5.45 -6.92 12.85
N PHE A 163 6.52 -7.72 12.84
CA PHE A 163 6.46 -9.11 13.30
C PHE A 163 7.06 -9.26 14.70
N SER A 164 6.41 -10.09 15.50
CA SER A 164 7.01 -10.73 16.66
C SER A 164 7.10 -12.22 16.40
N ILE A 165 8.27 -12.82 16.61
CA ILE A 165 8.52 -14.22 16.30
C ILE A 165 9.12 -14.88 17.53
N ARG A 166 8.60 -16.06 17.86
CA ARG A 166 9.16 -16.98 18.85
C ARG A 166 8.99 -18.42 18.36
N SER A 167 9.71 -19.34 18.94
CA SER A 167 9.54 -20.78 18.70
C SER A 167 8.94 -21.49 19.90
N ASP A 168 8.35 -22.65 19.65
CA ASP A 168 8.33 -23.75 20.61
C ASP A 168 8.89 -25.03 19.97
N SER A 169 8.65 -26.20 20.57
CA SER A 169 9.25 -27.48 20.17
C SER A 169 8.97 -27.90 18.72
N ASN A 170 7.87 -27.45 18.09
CA ASN A 170 7.51 -27.92 16.74
C ASN A 170 6.98 -26.84 15.78
N ARG A 171 6.88 -25.58 16.21
CA ARG A 171 6.35 -24.49 15.39
C ARG A 171 7.04 -23.15 15.66
N LEU A 172 6.97 -22.29 14.66
CA LEU A 172 7.11 -20.85 14.81
C LEU A 172 5.78 -20.27 15.25
N LEU A 173 5.79 -19.49 16.31
CA LEU A 173 4.69 -18.64 16.72
C LEU A 173 5.00 -17.24 16.23
N VAL A 174 4.19 -16.77 15.30
CA VAL A 174 4.35 -15.49 14.61
C VAL A 174 3.18 -14.60 14.98
N GLU A 175 3.43 -13.37 15.41
CA GLU A 175 2.42 -12.33 15.53
C GLU A 175 2.69 -11.25 14.49
N LEU A 176 1.73 -11.01 13.61
CA LEU A 176 1.66 -9.80 12.81
C LEU A 176 0.95 -8.73 13.63
N VAL A 177 1.68 -7.67 13.95
CA VAL A 177 1.25 -6.57 14.81
C VAL A 177 0.98 -5.35 13.94
N PHE A 178 -0.24 -4.83 14.01
CA PHE A 178 -0.60 -3.56 13.41
C PHE A 178 -0.73 -2.50 14.50
N LYS A 179 -0.08 -1.36 14.29
CA LYS A 179 -0.28 -0.15 15.07
C LYS A 179 -0.75 0.95 14.13
N ASN A 180 -1.77 1.68 14.55
CA ASN A 180 -2.21 2.88 13.84
C ASN A 180 -1.90 4.11 14.69
N GLU A 181 -0.88 4.86 14.27
CA GLU A 181 -0.43 6.09 14.91
C GLU A 181 -1.19 7.33 14.39
N GLY A 182 -2.15 7.12 13.49
CA GLY A 182 -3.10 8.13 13.05
C GLY A 182 -4.28 8.29 14.02
N ARG A 183 -5.34 8.90 13.50
CA ARG A 183 -6.58 9.22 14.22
C ARG A 183 -7.82 8.59 13.60
N GLU A 184 -7.69 7.94 12.44
CA GLU A 184 -8.79 7.30 11.73
C GLU A 184 -8.61 5.78 11.70
N GLU A 185 -9.70 5.05 11.87
CA GLU A 185 -9.72 3.59 11.77
C GLU A 185 -9.51 3.13 10.32
N VAL A 186 -8.83 2.00 10.15
CA VAL A 186 -8.69 1.34 8.85
C VAL A 186 -9.16 -0.11 8.91
N LEU A 187 -9.70 -0.58 7.79
CA LEU A 187 -10.03 -1.98 7.55
C LEU A 187 -9.09 -2.54 6.49
N ILE A 188 -8.47 -3.67 6.80
CA ILE A 188 -7.55 -4.39 5.93
C ILE A 188 -8.12 -5.80 5.71
N ASP A 189 -8.06 -6.26 4.47
CA ASP A 189 -8.41 -7.63 4.08
C ASP A 189 -7.65 -8.68 4.92
N GLY A 190 -8.38 -9.61 5.52
CA GLY A 190 -7.82 -10.65 6.41
C GLY A 190 -7.22 -11.87 5.68
N PRO A 191 -6.63 -12.82 6.43
CA PRO A 191 -5.98 -14.02 5.89
C PRO A 191 -6.81 -14.94 4.98
N GLU A 192 -8.13 -14.80 4.92
CA GLU A 192 -8.98 -15.53 3.96
C GLU A 192 -8.73 -15.12 2.51
N THR A 193 -8.24 -13.90 2.29
CA THR A 193 -7.91 -13.37 0.96
C THR A 193 -6.43 -13.54 0.60
N TRP A 194 -5.61 -13.96 1.55
CA TRP A 194 -4.17 -14.12 1.37
C TRP A 194 -3.84 -15.44 0.66
N THR A 195 -2.73 -15.47 -0.07
CA THR A 195 -2.30 -16.65 -0.82
C THR A 195 -0.89 -17.10 -0.41
N ASP A 196 -0.67 -18.40 -0.46
CA ASP A 196 0.66 -19.00 -0.47
C ASP A 196 1.21 -19.17 -1.91
N ASP A 197 0.44 -18.86 -2.96
CA ASP A 197 0.80 -18.97 -4.37
C ASP A 197 0.97 -17.60 -5.06
N LEU A 198 2.24 -17.22 -5.31
CA LEU A 198 2.61 -15.97 -5.97
C LEU A 198 2.69 -16.07 -7.51
N ALA A 199 2.18 -17.12 -8.15
CA ALA A 199 2.05 -17.14 -9.60
C ALA A 199 1.23 -15.94 -10.13
N ILE A 200 0.38 -15.37 -9.27
CA ILE A 200 -0.42 -14.17 -9.55
C ILE A 200 0.09 -12.99 -8.68
N PRO A 201 0.84 -12.04 -9.26
CA PRO A 201 1.49 -10.96 -8.50
C PRO A 201 0.53 -9.96 -7.83
N SER A 202 -0.74 -9.92 -8.25
CA SER A 202 -1.77 -9.08 -7.65
C SER A 202 -2.40 -9.67 -6.38
N ARG A 203 -2.12 -10.94 -6.05
CA ARG A 203 -2.70 -11.58 -4.86
C ARG A 203 -2.11 -11.03 -3.57
N GLN A 204 -2.91 -11.00 -2.52
CA GLN A 204 -2.50 -10.57 -1.21
C GLN A 204 -1.67 -11.66 -0.55
N TYR A 205 -0.64 -11.28 0.19
CA TYR A 205 0.21 -12.23 0.89
C TYR A 205 0.94 -11.57 2.04
N VAL A 206 1.30 -12.40 3.01
CA VAL A 206 2.21 -12.05 4.09
C VAL A 206 3.30 -13.10 4.12
N GLU A 207 4.56 -12.68 3.98
CA GLU A 207 5.71 -13.58 3.92
C GLU A 207 6.76 -13.18 4.96
N ILE A 208 7.32 -14.19 5.60
CA ILE A 208 8.45 -14.07 6.52
C ILE A 208 9.60 -14.90 5.95
N ARG A 209 10.78 -14.32 5.94
CA ARG A 209 12.04 -15.00 5.66
C ARG A 209 12.89 -15.03 6.92
N GLY A 210 13.42 -16.21 7.25
CA GLY A 210 14.34 -16.41 8.35
C GLY A 210 15.68 -16.93 7.84
N SER A 211 16.78 -16.38 8.36
CA SER A 211 18.13 -16.83 8.01
C SER A 211 19.04 -16.86 9.23
N ASN A 212 20.05 -17.74 9.25
CA ASN A 212 21.08 -17.73 10.30
C ASN A 212 22.49 -17.90 9.73
N SER A 213 23.48 -17.60 10.57
CA SER A 213 24.90 -17.73 10.22
C SER A 213 25.38 -19.17 10.02
N ALA A 214 24.62 -20.17 10.47
CA ALA A 214 24.90 -21.58 10.23
C ALA A 214 24.52 -22.03 8.80
N GLY A 215 23.82 -21.18 8.04
CA GLY A 215 23.46 -21.39 6.64
C GLY A 215 22.03 -21.89 6.42
N ALA A 216 21.17 -21.83 7.43
CA ALA A 216 19.72 -21.96 7.24
C ALA A 216 19.16 -20.69 6.60
N ASP A 217 18.38 -20.86 5.54
CA ASP A 217 17.62 -19.79 4.89
C ASP A 217 16.27 -20.37 4.44
N PHE A 218 15.18 -19.83 4.96
CA PHE A 218 13.84 -20.31 4.68
C PHE A 218 12.84 -19.17 4.59
N LYS A 219 11.70 -19.47 3.99
CA LYS A 219 10.53 -18.61 3.98
C LYS A 219 9.27 -19.36 4.35
N VAL A 220 8.28 -18.60 4.82
CA VAL A 220 6.91 -19.07 4.97
C VAL A 220 5.93 -17.96 4.63
N ARG A 221 4.82 -18.33 3.99
CA ARG A 221 3.68 -17.46 3.77
C ARG A 221 2.61 -17.77 4.79
N LEU A 222 2.14 -16.73 5.45
CA LEU A 222 1.08 -16.83 6.45
C LEU A 222 -0.26 -16.82 5.73
N ASP A 223 -1.16 -17.69 6.16
CA ASP A 223 -2.52 -17.81 5.63
C ASP A 223 -3.46 -18.32 6.73
N THR A 224 -4.72 -18.52 6.36
CA THR A 224 -5.78 -18.93 7.29
C THR A 224 -5.52 -20.29 7.97
N LYS A 225 -4.82 -21.24 7.34
CA LYS A 225 -4.57 -22.57 7.96
C LYS A 225 -3.63 -22.48 9.16
N TYR A 226 -2.80 -21.44 9.25
CA TYR A 226 -1.91 -21.23 10.39
C TYR A 226 -2.49 -20.30 11.47
N LEU A 227 -3.69 -19.72 11.27
CA LEU A 227 -4.28 -18.83 12.26
C LEU A 227 -4.49 -19.53 13.61
N THR A 228 -4.06 -18.87 14.68
CA THR A 228 -4.38 -19.30 16.04
C THR A 228 -5.86 -19.10 16.33
N ASP A 229 -6.43 -19.89 17.25
CA ASP A 229 -7.86 -19.82 17.56
C ASP A 229 -8.32 -18.43 18.03
N VAL A 230 -7.48 -17.72 18.79
CA VAL A 230 -7.74 -16.35 19.23
C VAL A 230 -7.79 -15.36 18.06
N SER A 231 -7.00 -15.60 17.01
CA SER A 231 -6.89 -14.72 15.85
C SER A 231 -7.84 -15.08 14.71
N ARG A 232 -8.62 -16.16 14.80
CA ARG A 232 -9.64 -16.50 13.79
C ARG A 232 -10.68 -15.40 13.55
N ARG A 233 -10.91 -14.54 14.54
CA ARG A 233 -11.78 -13.35 14.39
C ARG A 233 -11.30 -12.37 13.32
N TYR A 234 -10.02 -12.44 12.94
CA TYR A 234 -9.41 -11.59 11.92
C TYR A 234 -9.34 -12.26 10.54
N ALA A 235 -9.92 -13.45 10.37
CA ALA A 235 -9.80 -14.24 9.15
C ALA A 235 -10.32 -13.49 7.91
N GLY A 236 -11.51 -12.89 8.00
CA GLY A 236 -12.08 -12.09 6.91
C GLY A 236 -11.53 -10.67 6.85
N GLU A 237 -11.37 -10.01 8.01
CA GLU A 237 -11.04 -8.59 8.08
C GLU A 237 -10.21 -8.25 9.32
N ILE A 238 -9.29 -7.31 9.18
CA ILE A 238 -8.45 -6.77 10.25
C ILE A 238 -8.81 -5.29 10.44
N VAL A 239 -9.53 -5.01 11.51
CA VAL A 239 -9.80 -3.64 11.96
C VAL A 239 -8.61 -3.12 12.78
N VAL A 240 -8.05 -1.99 12.37
CA VAL A 240 -6.93 -1.34 13.07
C VAL A 240 -7.35 0.05 13.54
N LYS A 241 -7.65 0.14 14.84
CA LYS A 241 -8.10 1.36 15.48
C LYS A 241 -6.95 2.29 15.86
N PRO A 242 -7.18 3.62 15.85
CA PRO A 242 -6.22 4.59 16.35
C PRO A 242 -5.76 4.29 17.77
N GLY A 243 -4.44 4.27 18.00
CA GLY A 243 -3.84 4.05 19.32
C GLY A 243 -3.97 2.64 19.90
N GLU A 244 -4.70 1.73 19.24
CA GLU A 244 -4.80 0.32 19.64
C GLU A 244 -3.74 -0.53 18.91
N VAL A 245 -3.38 -1.65 19.54
CA VAL A 245 -2.47 -2.64 18.96
C VAL A 245 -3.26 -3.87 18.56
N THR A 246 -3.43 -4.07 17.26
CA THR A 246 -4.07 -5.27 16.71
C THR A 246 -3.01 -6.36 16.48
N ARG A 247 -3.25 -7.57 17.00
CA ARG A 247 -2.33 -8.72 16.86
C ARG A 247 -3.02 -9.87 16.17
N VAL A 248 -2.43 -10.32 15.05
CA VAL A 248 -2.87 -11.50 14.30
C VAL A 248 -1.81 -12.59 14.46
N GLY A 249 -2.14 -13.62 15.22
CA GLY A 249 -1.25 -14.71 15.61
C GLY A 249 -1.38 -15.93 14.71
N PHE A 250 -0.23 -16.48 14.32
CA PHE A 250 -0.08 -17.66 13.49
C PHE A 250 0.81 -18.70 14.18
N ALA A 251 0.44 -19.97 14.06
CA ALA A 251 1.19 -21.13 14.54
C ALA A 251 1.65 -21.95 13.33
N VAL A 252 2.88 -21.75 12.90
CA VAL A 252 3.45 -22.34 11.69
C VAL A 252 4.30 -23.54 12.05
N PRO A 253 3.91 -24.78 11.69
CA PRO A 253 4.72 -25.96 11.97
C PRO A 253 6.05 -25.91 11.19
N TYR A 254 7.14 -26.43 11.76
CA TYR A 254 8.44 -26.42 11.07
C TYR A 254 8.44 -27.15 9.73
N GLY A 255 7.57 -28.14 9.56
CA GLY A 255 7.38 -28.84 8.27
C GLY A 255 6.76 -27.99 7.16
N ALA A 256 6.20 -26.81 7.49
CA ALA A 256 5.68 -25.85 6.51
C ALA A 256 6.72 -24.83 6.03
N LEU A 257 7.92 -24.83 6.61
CA LEU A 257 8.99 -23.92 6.19
C LEU A 257 9.57 -24.39 4.86
N SER A 258 9.64 -23.47 3.89
CA SER A 258 10.30 -23.71 2.61
C SER A 258 11.73 -23.20 2.69
N PHE A 259 12.69 -24.11 2.73
CA PHE A 259 14.11 -23.77 2.68
C PHE A 259 14.51 -23.41 1.24
N ASP A 260 15.34 -22.39 1.09
CA ASP A 260 15.88 -22.02 -0.22
C ASP A 260 16.87 -23.11 -0.69
N SER A 261 16.96 -23.34 -2.00
CA SER A 261 17.78 -24.42 -2.59
C SER A 261 19.27 -24.33 -2.23
N ASP A 262 19.73 -23.10 -2.00
CA ASP A 262 21.13 -22.80 -1.72
C ASP A 262 21.43 -22.82 -0.22
N SER A 263 20.41 -23.07 0.62
CA SER A 263 20.59 -23.22 2.06
C SER A 263 21.31 -24.54 2.37
N SER A 264 22.41 -24.46 3.12
CA SER A 264 23.17 -25.65 3.56
C SER A 264 22.41 -26.47 4.62
N ILE A 265 21.40 -25.87 5.24
CA ILE A 265 20.55 -26.50 6.26
C ILE A 265 19.11 -26.50 5.73
N GLN A 266 18.59 -27.68 5.42
CA GLN A 266 17.24 -27.87 4.84
C GLN A 266 16.17 -28.24 5.89
N ARG A 267 16.38 -27.83 7.14
CA ARG A 267 15.46 -28.09 8.26
C ARG A 267 15.68 -27.09 9.38
N MET A 268 14.69 -26.94 10.25
CA MET A 268 14.83 -26.04 11.39
C MET A 268 15.86 -26.57 12.40
N GLU A 269 16.78 -25.70 12.82
CA GLU A 269 17.84 -26.00 13.79
C GLU A 269 17.87 -24.94 14.90
N THR A 270 18.26 -25.35 16.12
CA THR A 270 18.49 -24.39 17.21
C THR A 270 19.57 -23.37 16.82
N GLY A 271 19.30 -22.08 17.04
CA GLY A 271 20.24 -21.01 16.72
C GLY A 271 19.61 -19.63 16.77
N THR A 272 20.42 -18.60 16.50
CA THR A 272 19.95 -17.22 16.38
C THR A 272 19.62 -16.93 14.92
N TYR A 273 18.39 -16.50 14.66
CA TYR A 273 17.89 -16.21 13.32
C TYR A 273 17.55 -14.73 13.17
N ASP A 274 17.92 -14.17 12.02
CA ASP A 274 17.47 -12.88 11.55
C ASP A 274 16.21 -13.07 10.71
N PHE A 275 15.26 -12.14 10.86
CA PHE A 275 13.98 -12.20 10.18
C PHE A 275 13.70 -10.93 9.41
N VAL A 276 13.20 -11.12 8.19
CA VAL A 276 12.66 -10.04 7.35
C VAL A 276 11.26 -10.41 6.93
N GLY A 277 10.37 -9.44 6.98
CA GLY A 277 8.97 -9.60 6.64
C GLY A 277 8.53 -8.67 5.53
N ARG A 278 7.53 -9.10 4.76
CA ARG A 278 6.85 -8.26 3.77
C ARG A 278 5.39 -8.63 3.64
N MET A 279 4.59 -7.64 3.28
CA MET A 279 3.15 -7.76 3.13
C MET A 279 2.68 -7.05 1.86
N GLN A 280 1.79 -7.69 1.14
CA GLN A 280 0.90 -7.08 0.16
C GLN A 280 -0.53 -7.33 0.60
N GLY A 281 -1.29 -6.28 0.85
CA GLY A 281 -2.69 -6.37 1.27
C GLY A 281 -3.54 -5.31 0.58
N ASN A 282 -4.82 -5.28 0.91
CA ASN A 282 -5.74 -4.23 0.48
C ASN A 282 -6.33 -3.50 1.69
N PHE A 283 -6.51 -2.19 1.56
CA PHE A 283 -7.44 -1.45 2.39
C PHE A 283 -8.83 -1.52 1.80
N ASP A 284 -9.81 -1.78 2.66
CA ASP A 284 -11.23 -1.65 2.32
C ASP A 284 -11.76 -0.30 2.75
N LYS A 285 -11.32 0.19 3.92
CA LYS A 285 -11.70 1.50 4.46
C LYS A 285 -10.52 2.26 5.08
N PRO A 286 -10.57 3.60 5.05
CA PRO A 286 -11.58 4.44 4.39
C PRO A 286 -11.48 4.40 2.85
N ASP A 287 -12.54 4.84 2.15
CA ASP A 287 -12.65 4.72 0.68
C ASP A 287 -11.49 5.41 -0.07
N GLU A 288 -11.03 6.55 0.43
CA GLU A 288 -9.87 7.29 -0.09
C GLU A 288 -8.53 6.52 0.02
N MET A 289 -8.44 5.58 0.97
CA MET A 289 -7.28 4.70 1.13
C MET A 289 -7.48 3.35 0.44
N SER A 290 -8.67 3.07 -0.07
CA SER A 290 -9.01 1.75 -0.61
C SER A 290 -8.09 1.30 -1.73
N GLY A 291 -7.80 0.00 -1.72
CA GLY A 291 -6.97 -0.68 -2.69
C GLY A 291 -5.65 -1.16 -2.13
N ARG A 292 -4.80 -1.63 -3.04
CA ARG A 292 -3.61 -2.39 -2.72
C ARG A 292 -2.50 -1.54 -2.11
N PHE A 293 -1.88 -2.06 -1.07
CA PHE A 293 -0.63 -1.56 -0.50
C PHE A 293 0.44 -2.65 -0.49
N PHE A 294 1.70 -2.21 -0.38
CA PHE A 294 2.84 -3.08 -0.18
C PHE A 294 3.74 -2.47 0.89
N THR A 295 4.29 -3.28 1.79
CA THR A 295 5.34 -2.81 2.69
C THR A 295 6.30 -3.93 3.06
N TRP A 296 7.55 -3.54 3.31
CA TRP A 296 8.42 -4.29 4.18
C TRP A 296 7.98 -4.04 5.62
N THR A 297 8.05 -5.06 6.48
CA THR A 297 7.86 -4.84 7.91
C THR A 297 9.11 -4.25 8.51
N ASP A 298 8.98 -3.65 9.69
CA ASP A 298 10.14 -3.21 10.45
C ASP A 298 11.13 -4.38 10.70
N PRO A 299 12.43 -4.10 10.81
CA PRO A 299 13.42 -5.10 11.16
C PRO A 299 13.03 -5.82 12.46
N VAL A 300 13.01 -7.14 12.42
CA VAL A 300 12.77 -7.97 13.60
C VAL A 300 14.11 -8.18 14.29
N PRO A 301 14.25 -7.91 15.61
CA PRO A 301 15.46 -8.26 16.34
C PRO A 301 15.77 -9.75 16.20
N SER A 302 17.05 -10.11 16.11
CA SER A 302 17.45 -11.51 15.98
C SER A 302 16.85 -12.37 17.08
N VAL A 303 16.24 -13.48 16.71
CA VAL A 303 15.49 -14.35 17.62
C VAL A 303 16.25 -15.64 17.84
N VAL A 304 16.44 -16.02 19.11
CA VAL A 304 16.93 -17.36 19.45
C VAL A 304 15.78 -18.33 19.29
N LEU A 305 15.94 -19.29 18.37
CA LEU A 305 15.00 -20.37 18.17
C LEU A 305 15.58 -21.65 18.77
N THR A 306 14.72 -22.38 19.49
CA THR A 306 15.07 -23.63 20.16
C THR A 306 14.21 -24.77 19.65
N ARG A 307 14.87 -25.88 19.33
CA ARG A 307 14.24 -27.17 19.10
C ARG A 307 14.31 -27.94 20.42
N GLU A 308 13.38 -27.68 21.33
CA GLU A 308 13.19 -28.51 22.53
C GLU A 308 12.49 -29.83 22.20
#